data_AF-A0A432FK63-F1
#
_entry.id   AF-A0A432FK63-F1
#
_cell.length_a   1.000
_cell.length_b   1.000
_cell.length_c   1.000
_cell.angle_alpha   90.00
_cell.angle_beta   90.00
_cell.angle_gamma   90.00
#
_symmetry.space_group_name_H-M   'P 1'
#
loop_
_entity.id
_entity.type
_entity.pdbx_description
1 polymer ?
#
loop_
_entity_poly.entity_id
_entity_poly.type
_entity_poly.pdbx_seq_one_letter_code
_entity_poly.pdbx_strand_id
1 'polypeptide(L)'
;MASLVAGASAQAEDDVLERIKPVGQVNIAGKTAAAPAAQAAAPAAATPAAPAAAPASAPAAAAPAAPAASSHPGAAAYQAKGCAGCHGADGKTTIMPVYPKIAGQSATYLLAQMKDIKSGTRANGQTAVMKGIIAGVSEEEMKAIAEWLSTLQP
;
A
#
# COMPACT_ATOMS: atom_id res chain seq x y z
N MET A 1 0.91 -63.81 15.67
CA MET A 1 1.84 -63.07 14.79
C MET A 1 1.45 -61.59 14.86
N ALA A 2 2.08 -60.83 15.75
CA ALA A 2 1.87 -59.40 15.95
C ALA A 2 3.07 -58.63 15.36
N SER A 3 2.79 -57.55 14.61
CA SER A 3 3.71 -56.43 14.32
C SER A 3 2.99 -55.44 13.38
N LEU A 4 2.60 -54.26 13.86
CA LEU A 4 3.37 -52.99 13.83
C LEU A 4 3.36 -52.29 12.47
N VAL A 5 2.39 -51.37 12.28
CA VAL A 5 2.52 -50.21 11.37
C VAL A 5 1.96 -48.98 12.09
N ALA A 6 2.84 -48.27 12.79
CA ALA A 6 2.62 -46.92 13.29
C ALA A 6 3.88 -46.12 12.94
N GLY A 7 3.77 -45.01 12.20
CA GLY A 7 4.96 -44.20 11.89
C GLY A 7 4.87 -43.10 10.83
N ALA A 8 3.69 -42.65 10.39
CA ALA A 8 3.60 -41.63 9.32
C ALA A 8 3.36 -40.18 9.80
N SER A 9 3.17 -39.94 11.10
CA SER A 9 2.66 -38.64 11.59
C SER A 9 3.70 -37.74 12.28
N ALA A 10 4.95 -38.17 12.45
CA ALA A 10 5.94 -37.44 13.24
C ALA A 10 6.97 -36.65 12.41
N GLN A 11 6.89 -36.65 11.08
CA GLN A 11 7.91 -36.05 10.21
C GLN A 11 7.52 -34.65 9.67
N ALA A 12 6.32 -34.14 9.96
CA ALA A 12 5.87 -32.84 9.45
C ALA A 12 6.17 -31.67 10.39
N GLU A 13 6.36 -31.92 11.70
CA GLU A 13 6.52 -30.85 12.69
C GLU A 13 7.99 -30.45 12.91
N ASP A 14 8.94 -31.31 12.51
CA ASP A 14 10.38 -31.08 12.66
C ASP A 14 10.94 -30.14 11.58
N ASP A 15 10.39 -30.17 10.35
CA ASP A 15 10.79 -29.29 9.22
C ASP A 15 10.42 -27.81 9.44
N VAL A 16 9.38 -27.56 10.23
CA VAL A 16 8.94 -26.19 10.55
C VAL A 16 9.95 -25.47 11.43
N LEU A 17 10.66 -26.18 12.33
CA LEU A 17 11.60 -25.56 13.27
C LEU A 17 12.94 -25.16 12.63
N GLU A 18 13.39 -25.83 11.57
CA GLU A 18 14.63 -25.42 10.88
C GLU A 18 14.47 -24.19 9.98
N ARG A 19 13.23 -23.82 9.62
CA ARG A 19 12.91 -22.59 8.88
C ARG A 19 12.78 -21.34 9.77
N ILE A 20 12.89 -21.51 11.09
CA ILE A 20 12.85 -20.44 12.11
C ILE A 20 14.25 -20.06 12.60
N LYS A 21 15.31 -20.37 11.85
CA LYS A 21 16.66 -19.89 12.19
C LYS A 21 16.71 -18.36 12.02
N PRO A 22 17.15 -17.59 13.02
CA PRO A 22 17.23 -16.14 12.92
C PRO A 22 18.25 -15.77 11.85
N VAL A 23 17.78 -15.21 10.73
CA VAL A 23 18.65 -14.56 9.74
C VAL A 23 19.36 -13.41 10.46
N GLY A 24 20.69 -13.46 10.39
CA GLY A 24 21.62 -12.73 11.22
C GLY A 24 21.38 -11.23 11.32
N GLN A 25 21.79 -10.72 12.46
CA GLN A 25 21.95 -9.30 12.80
C GLN A 25 22.63 -8.54 11.66
N VAL A 26 21.90 -7.63 11.02
CA VAL A 26 22.51 -6.59 10.19
C VAL A 26 22.82 -5.40 11.09
N ASN A 27 24.12 -5.15 11.26
CA ASN A 27 24.68 -3.98 11.92
C ASN A 27 24.29 -2.70 11.17
N ILE A 28 23.33 -1.94 11.71
CA ILE A 28 22.98 -0.59 11.25
C ILE A 28 23.89 0.45 11.92
N ALA A 29 25.18 0.43 11.57
CA ALA A 29 26.11 1.49 11.93
C ALA A 29 26.22 2.48 10.76
N GLY A 30 25.71 3.70 10.98
CA GLY A 30 26.16 4.89 10.26
C GLY A 30 25.38 5.24 8.99
N LYS A 31 24.31 6.04 9.15
CA LYS A 31 24.15 7.24 8.32
C LYS A 31 23.23 8.25 8.99
N THR A 32 23.84 9.19 9.70
CA THR A 32 23.22 10.46 10.06
C THR A 32 23.07 11.31 8.79
N ALA A 33 21.84 11.70 8.48
CA ALA A 33 21.57 12.83 7.60
C ALA A 33 20.28 13.49 8.07
N ALA A 34 20.46 14.60 8.79
CA ALA A 34 19.41 15.52 9.17
C ALA A 34 18.75 16.11 7.92
N ALA A 35 17.42 16.12 7.89
CA ALA A 35 16.63 16.95 7.00
C ALA A 35 15.85 17.96 7.88
N PRO A 36 15.92 19.27 7.60
CA PRO A 36 15.30 20.28 8.44
C PRO A 36 13.79 20.33 8.26
N ALA A 37 13.17 20.79 9.33
CA ALA A 37 11.75 21.01 9.52
C ALA A 37 11.13 21.99 8.51
N ALA A 38 9.84 21.77 8.31
CA ALA A 38 8.90 22.61 7.59
C ALA A 38 8.86 24.07 8.09
N GLN A 39 8.43 24.99 7.21
CA GLN A 39 7.31 25.86 7.59
C GLN A 39 6.57 26.39 6.34
N ALA A 40 5.25 26.47 6.51
CA ALA A 40 4.22 26.88 5.58
C ALA A 40 4.19 28.40 5.33
N ALA A 41 3.60 28.82 4.20
CA ALA A 41 2.70 29.98 4.13
C ALA A 41 1.93 30.03 2.81
N ALA A 42 0.61 30.07 2.91
CA ALA A 42 -0.32 30.68 1.96
C ALA A 42 -1.22 31.63 2.80
N PRO A 43 -2.11 32.49 2.25
CA PRO A 43 -2.33 32.89 0.85
C PRO A 43 -2.43 34.42 0.66
N ALA A 44 -2.48 34.91 -0.57
CA ALA A 44 -3.05 36.22 -0.88
C ALA A 44 -3.83 36.17 -2.20
N ALA A 45 -5.12 36.42 -2.09
CA ALA A 45 -6.07 36.51 -3.19
C ALA A 45 -5.87 37.80 -3.99
N ALA A 46 -5.96 37.72 -5.31
CA ALA A 46 -6.29 38.84 -6.19
C ALA A 46 -7.33 38.35 -7.20
N THR A 47 -8.45 39.08 -7.27
CA THR A 47 -9.62 38.86 -8.11
C THR A 47 -9.38 39.22 -9.59
N PRO A 48 -10.27 38.78 -10.51
CA PRO A 48 -9.96 38.62 -11.93
C PRO A 48 -10.28 39.86 -12.78
N ALA A 49 -9.48 40.11 -13.81
CA ALA A 49 -9.86 40.94 -14.95
C ALA A 49 -10.37 40.02 -16.08
N ALA A 50 -11.61 40.26 -16.54
CA ALA A 50 -12.22 39.55 -17.66
C ALA A 50 -11.55 39.95 -19.01
N PRO A 51 -11.37 39.02 -19.96
CA PRO A 51 -10.80 39.32 -21.27
C PRO A 51 -11.86 39.68 -22.32
N ALA A 52 -11.50 40.59 -23.22
CA ALA A 52 -12.18 40.84 -24.48
C ALA A 52 -12.01 39.66 -25.46
N ALA A 53 -12.99 39.50 -26.34
CA ALA A 53 -13.26 38.33 -27.17
C ALA A 53 -12.20 37.97 -28.24
N ALA A 54 -11.93 36.66 -28.33
CA ALA A 54 -11.73 35.73 -29.48
C ALA A 54 -11.02 36.19 -30.78
N PRO A 55 -10.26 35.28 -31.45
CA PRO A 55 -10.89 34.18 -32.17
C PRO A 55 -10.30 32.79 -31.92
N ALA A 56 -11.12 31.78 -32.24
CA ALA A 56 -10.90 30.37 -32.05
C ALA A 56 -9.65 29.81 -32.75
N SER A 57 -8.88 28.99 -32.02
CA SER A 57 -8.05 27.91 -32.56
C SER A 57 -7.63 26.94 -31.45
N ALA A 58 -8.03 25.67 -31.62
CA ALA A 58 -7.65 24.43 -30.92
C ALA A 58 -7.89 24.33 -29.38
N PRO A 59 -8.56 23.27 -28.88
CA PRO A 59 -8.61 23.04 -27.44
C PRO A 59 -7.22 22.59 -26.97
N ALA A 60 -6.51 23.49 -26.29
CA ALA A 60 -5.44 23.09 -25.39
C ALA A 60 -6.07 22.19 -24.32
N ALA A 61 -5.70 20.91 -24.32
CA ALA A 61 -6.10 19.96 -23.30
C ALA A 61 -5.75 20.54 -21.92
N ALA A 62 -6.78 20.86 -21.15
CA ALA A 62 -6.63 21.18 -19.75
C ALA A 62 -5.89 20.02 -19.08
N ALA A 63 -4.75 20.32 -18.45
CA ALA A 63 -4.12 19.36 -17.55
C ALA A 63 -5.18 18.95 -16.52
N PRO A 64 -5.49 17.64 -16.35
CA PRO A 64 -6.46 17.25 -15.35
C PRO A 64 -5.95 17.68 -13.98
N ALA A 65 -6.79 18.41 -13.26
CA ALA A 65 -6.63 18.63 -11.83
C ALA A 65 -6.39 17.27 -11.15
N ALA A 66 -5.50 17.23 -10.15
CA ALA A 66 -5.34 16.06 -9.30
C ALA A 66 -6.72 15.56 -8.86
N PRO A 67 -7.02 14.25 -8.99
CA PRO A 67 -8.37 13.75 -8.74
C PRO A 67 -8.77 14.11 -7.31
N ALA A 68 -9.97 14.65 -7.15
CA ALA A 68 -10.57 14.86 -5.85
C ALA A 68 -10.43 13.57 -5.05
N ALA A 69 -9.88 13.66 -3.83
CA ALA A 69 -9.86 12.55 -2.90
C ALA A 69 -11.27 11.97 -2.85
N SER A 70 -11.43 10.72 -3.27
CA SER A 70 -12.73 10.07 -3.29
C SER A 70 -13.31 10.18 -1.89
N SER A 71 -14.55 10.65 -1.73
CA SER A 71 -15.23 10.69 -0.42
C SER A 71 -15.46 9.30 0.19
N HIS A 72 -14.95 8.25 -0.46
CA HIS A 72 -14.98 6.90 0.02
C HIS A 72 -14.07 6.76 1.26
N PRO A 73 -14.56 6.19 2.37
CA PRO A 73 -13.78 6.03 3.61
C PRO A 73 -12.49 5.23 3.39
N GLY A 74 -12.53 4.25 2.47
CA GLY A 74 -11.36 3.50 2.03
C GLY A 74 -10.26 4.35 1.40
N ALA A 75 -10.60 5.36 0.60
CA ALA A 75 -9.61 6.26 0.01
C ALA A 75 -8.92 7.10 1.09
N ALA A 76 -9.71 7.63 2.04
CA ALA A 76 -9.17 8.38 3.16
C ALA A 76 -8.25 7.52 4.04
N ALA A 77 -8.66 6.30 4.37
CA ALA A 77 -7.83 5.34 5.12
C ALA A 77 -6.54 4.99 4.36
N TYR A 78 -6.62 4.75 3.06
CA TYR A 78 -5.47 4.45 2.21
C TYR A 78 -4.42 5.57 2.23
N GLN A 79 -4.86 6.83 2.15
CA GLN A 79 -3.96 7.98 2.25
C GLN A 79 -3.38 8.13 3.67
N ALA A 80 -4.25 8.06 4.68
CA ALA A 80 -3.86 8.26 6.07
C ALA A 80 -2.86 7.20 6.59
N LYS A 81 -2.93 5.97 6.08
CA LYS A 81 -2.02 4.87 6.47
C LYS A 81 -0.76 4.80 5.62
N GLY A 82 -0.52 5.78 4.75
CA GLY A 82 0.71 5.88 3.96
C GLY A 82 0.82 4.86 2.82
N CYS A 83 -0.27 4.21 2.42
CA CYS A 83 -0.26 3.21 1.35
C CYS A 83 0.23 3.80 0.02
N ALA A 84 -0.13 5.06 -0.23
CA ALA A 84 0.27 5.80 -1.42
C ALA A 84 1.79 6.01 -1.56
N GLY A 85 2.54 5.92 -0.46
CA GLY A 85 4.00 6.08 -0.48
C GLY A 85 4.74 5.03 -1.29
N CYS A 86 4.13 3.87 -1.55
CA CYS A 86 4.71 2.83 -2.39
C CYS A 86 3.79 2.45 -3.56
N HIS A 87 2.48 2.38 -3.30
CA HIS A 87 1.49 1.95 -4.28
C HIS A 87 0.93 3.09 -5.15
N GLY A 88 1.31 4.34 -4.87
CA GLY A 88 0.80 5.53 -5.56
C GLY A 88 -0.57 5.97 -5.06
N ALA A 89 -1.01 7.16 -5.46
CA ALA A 89 -2.22 7.79 -4.93
C ALA A 89 -3.50 6.95 -5.13
N ASP A 90 -3.55 6.16 -6.20
CA ASP A 90 -4.71 5.37 -6.62
C ASP A 90 -4.39 3.87 -6.81
N GLY A 91 -3.20 3.41 -6.40
CA GLY A 91 -2.84 2.00 -6.56
C GLY A 91 -2.53 1.55 -8.00
N LYS A 92 -2.57 2.46 -8.99
CA LYS A 92 -2.35 2.15 -10.42
C LYS A 92 -0.90 2.37 -10.86
N THR A 93 -0.33 3.49 -10.41
CA THR A 93 1.05 3.87 -10.74
C THR A 93 1.89 3.84 -9.49
N THR A 94 2.74 2.84 -9.39
CA THR A 94 3.61 2.66 -8.23
C THR A 94 4.83 3.57 -8.30
N ILE A 95 5.42 3.86 -7.13
CA ILE A 95 6.59 4.73 -7.07
C ILE A 95 7.84 4.05 -7.63
N MET A 96 7.90 2.71 -7.53
CA MET A 96 8.98 1.89 -8.08
C MET A 96 8.39 0.62 -8.72
N PRO A 97 9.03 0.07 -9.78
CA PRO A 97 8.54 -1.13 -10.48
C PRO A 97 8.43 -2.39 -9.61
N VAL A 98 9.17 -2.45 -8.50
CA VAL A 98 9.14 -3.58 -7.56
C VAL A 98 7.83 -3.67 -6.76
N TYR A 99 7.11 -2.56 -6.63
CA TYR A 99 5.84 -2.54 -5.90
C TYR A 99 4.70 -2.98 -6.83
N PRO A 100 3.74 -3.78 -6.32
CA PRO A 100 2.63 -4.24 -7.13
C PRO A 100 1.59 -3.13 -7.34
N LYS A 101 0.98 -3.14 -8.52
CA LYS A 101 -0.27 -2.43 -8.80
C LYS A 101 -1.42 -3.16 -8.12
N ILE A 102 -2.29 -2.43 -7.43
CA ILE A 102 -3.34 -3.00 -6.59
C ILE A 102 -4.74 -2.44 -6.90
N ALA A 103 -4.83 -1.42 -7.76
CA ALA A 103 -6.09 -0.94 -8.29
C ALA A 103 -6.82 -2.03 -9.10
N GLY A 104 -8.14 -2.09 -8.96
CA GLY A 104 -9.00 -3.01 -9.72
C GLY A 104 -8.91 -4.48 -9.29
N GLN A 105 -8.11 -4.81 -8.28
CA GLN A 105 -8.12 -6.14 -7.67
C GLN A 105 -9.41 -6.35 -6.87
N SER A 106 -9.90 -7.59 -6.79
CA SER A 106 -11.15 -7.86 -6.06
C SER A 106 -11.03 -7.50 -4.58
N ALA A 107 -12.09 -6.94 -4.00
CA ALA A 107 -12.10 -6.55 -2.59
C ALA A 107 -11.79 -7.75 -1.68
N THR A 108 -12.35 -8.93 -1.99
CA THR A 108 -12.08 -10.16 -1.24
C THR A 108 -10.61 -10.57 -1.30
N TYR A 109 -9.98 -10.46 -2.47
CA TYR A 109 -8.56 -10.77 -2.62
C TYR A 109 -7.70 -9.79 -1.83
N LEU A 110 -7.93 -8.49 -1.98
CA LEU A 110 -7.18 -7.45 -1.27
C LEU A 110 -7.30 -7.60 0.25
N LEU A 111 -8.50 -7.85 0.76
CA LEU A 111 -8.72 -8.05 2.19
C LEU A 111 -7.98 -9.29 2.70
N ALA A 112 -8.04 -10.41 1.97
CA ALA A 112 -7.30 -11.61 2.32
C ALA A 112 -5.79 -11.36 2.34
N GLN A 113 -5.25 -10.67 1.33
CA GLN A 113 -3.83 -10.34 1.27
C GLN A 113 -3.39 -9.44 2.43
N MET A 114 -4.17 -8.42 2.78
CA MET A 114 -3.85 -7.56 3.92
C MET A 114 -3.86 -8.34 5.24
N LYS A 115 -4.83 -9.25 5.44
CA LYS A 115 -4.87 -10.13 6.62
C LYS A 115 -3.67 -11.08 6.68
N ASP A 116 -3.32 -11.72 5.57
CA ASP A 116 -2.19 -12.65 5.50
C ASP A 116 -0.85 -11.95 5.76
N ILE A 117 -0.69 -10.71 5.27
CA ILE A 117 0.51 -9.91 5.54
C ILE A 117 0.54 -9.48 7.01
N LYS A 118 -0.60 -9.06 7.57
CA LYS A 118 -0.71 -8.63 8.97
C LYS A 118 -0.40 -9.76 9.95
N SER A 119 -0.95 -10.95 9.72
CA SER A 119 -0.65 -12.15 10.52
C SER A 119 0.79 -12.64 10.31
N GLY A 120 1.34 -12.41 9.12
CA GLY A 120 2.62 -12.99 8.70
C GLY A 120 2.50 -14.32 7.96
N THR A 121 1.28 -14.79 7.68
CA THR A 121 1.03 -15.93 6.77
C THR A 121 1.70 -15.69 5.42
N ARG A 122 1.67 -14.45 4.92
CA ARG A 122 2.38 -14.03 3.71
C ARG A 122 3.69 -13.32 4.05
N ALA A 123 4.81 -14.01 3.82
CA ALA A 123 6.16 -13.55 4.18
C ALA A 123 7.15 -13.51 3.00
N ASN A 124 6.69 -13.24 1.78
CA ASN A 124 7.51 -13.25 0.57
C ASN A 124 7.86 -11.84 0.05
N GLY A 125 9.00 -11.71 -0.63
CA GLY A 125 9.41 -10.46 -1.28
C GLY A 125 9.38 -9.27 -0.32
N GLN A 126 8.63 -8.22 -0.68
CA GLN A 126 8.53 -6.99 0.11
C GLN A 126 7.43 -7.01 1.18
N THR A 127 6.83 -8.16 1.50
CA THR A 127 5.76 -8.19 2.51
C THR A 127 6.25 -7.88 3.92
N ALA A 128 7.53 -8.06 4.23
CA ALA A 128 8.10 -7.63 5.51
C ALA A 128 7.98 -6.11 5.72
N VAL A 129 8.23 -5.31 4.68
CA VAL A 129 8.05 -3.86 4.72
C VAL A 129 6.57 -3.50 4.86
N MET A 130 5.71 -4.15 4.06
CA MET A 130 4.27 -3.90 4.11
C MET A 130 3.63 -4.35 5.44
N LYS A 131 4.18 -5.38 6.09
CA LYS A 131 3.75 -5.84 7.42
C LYS A 131 3.89 -4.75 8.48
N GLY A 132 4.98 -3.97 8.42
CA GLY A 132 5.17 -2.82 9.30
C GLY A 132 4.08 -1.75 9.13
N ILE A 133 3.66 -1.50 7.88
CA ILE A 133 2.59 -0.54 7.58
C ILE A 133 1.22 -1.08 8.02
N ILE A 134 0.88 -2.33 7.67
CA ILE A 134 -0.45 -2.90 7.93
C ILE A 134 -0.68 -3.22 9.42
N ALA A 135 0.38 -3.30 10.23
CA ALA A 135 0.28 -3.54 11.67
C ALA A 135 -0.65 -2.52 12.36
N GLY A 136 -0.60 -1.24 11.95
CA GLY A 136 -1.42 -0.15 12.47
C GLY A 136 -2.77 0.08 11.79
N VAL A 137 -3.22 -0.83 10.92
CA VAL A 137 -4.48 -0.71 10.17
C VAL A 137 -5.53 -1.64 10.78
N SER A 138 -6.71 -1.12 11.15
CA SER A 138 -7.80 -1.94 11.70
C SER A 138 -8.44 -2.84 10.63
N GLU A 139 -9.21 -3.84 11.05
CA GLU A 139 -9.89 -4.71 10.08
C GLU A 139 -10.96 -3.96 9.26
N GLU A 140 -11.64 -3.01 9.90
CA GLU A 140 -12.62 -2.14 9.27
C GLU A 140 -11.95 -1.23 8.23
N GLU A 141 -10.79 -0.66 8.56
CA GLU A 141 -9.98 0.13 7.63
C GLU A 141 -9.49 -0.73 6.45
N MET A 142 -8.99 -1.94 6.72
CA MET A 142 -8.58 -2.88 5.66
C MET A 142 -9.75 -3.20 4.72
N LYS A 143 -10.93 -3.46 5.27
CA LYS A 143 -12.14 -3.72 4.47
C LYS A 143 -12.51 -2.52 3.61
N ALA A 144 -12.54 -1.32 4.18
CA ALA A 144 -12.86 -0.09 3.45
C ALA A 144 -11.85 0.19 2.32
N ILE A 145 -10.55 -0.01 2.59
CA ILE A 145 -9.47 0.13 1.59
C ILE A 145 -9.67 -0.88 0.45
N ALA A 146 -9.94 -2.14 0.78
CA ALA A 146 -10.16 -3.19 -0.21
C ALA A 146 -11.38 -2.91 -1.11
N GLU A 147 -12.49 -2.48 -0.50
CA GLU A 147 -13.70 -2.08 -1.22
C GLU A 147 -13.38 -0.94 -2.20
N TRP A 148 -12.74 0.13 -1.72
CA TRP A 148 -12.38 1.27 -2.57
C TRP A 148 -11.46 0.87 -3.74
N LEU A 149 -10.35 0.19 -3.47
CA LEU A 149 -9.38 -0.22 -4.49
C LEU A 149 -10.01 -1.10 -5.58
N SER A 150 -11.01 -1.91 -5.22
CA SER A 150 -11.72 -2.77 -6.17
C SER A 150 -12.61 -2.00 -7.16
N THR A 151 -13.01 -0.78 -6.82
CA THR A 151 -13.78 0.09 -7.71
C THR A 151 -12.91 0.82 -8.73
N LEU A 152 -11.59 0.81 -8.54
CA LEU A 152 -10.67 1.53 -9.41
C LEU A 152 -10.41 0.74 -10.69
N GLN A 153 -10.22 1.45 -11.80
CA GLN A 153 -9.76 0.82 -13.03
C GLN A 153 -8.32 0.29 -12.85
N PRO A 154 -8.02 -0.96 -13.27
CA PRO A 154 -6.67 -1.53 -13.24
C PRO A 154 -5.64 -0.75 -14.07
#